data_AF-A0A554XGC9-F1
#
_entry.id   AF-A0A554XGC9-F1
#
_cell.length_a   1.000
_cell.length_b   1.000
_cell.length_c   1.000
_cell.angle_alpha   90.00
_cell.angle_beta   90.00
_cell.angle_gamma   90.00
#
_symmetry.space_group_name_H-M   'P 1'
#
loop_
_entity.id
_entity.type
_entity.pdbx_description
1 polymer ?
#
loop_
_entity_poly.entity_id
_entity_poly.type
_entity_poly.pdbx_seq_one_letter_code
_entity_poly.pdbx_strand_id
1 'polypeptide(L)'
;MRQLVTPTLTIALLGAIESLLCARVADQLHGGRRHDPNQELMAQGLANAIVPFIGGMPATGTIARTVTNIRSGATSGVAGVIHAFTLMAIVLLAAPLARHVPLAVLAGILLFVAWNMGEWHEFARLRQFSPHYRLMLLSTFAVTVIFDLTVAVELGLVLAVVLFVRRQSSLFRVDVRRADDQRVEARLYGSLFFGAVTKLDALQEAVERAGPGVALVLDAHHLQLLDTTGLDALSGIIEVVQQRGGQVAIHDLHAQPLSLLRRAGLLEHLSAWTALPEADEDLSEADATTDGAVSWSDAPTGP
;
A
#
# COMPACT_ATOMS: atom_id res chain seq x y z
N MET A 1 -27.64 11.97 11.90
CA MET A 1 -26.18 11.75 11.97
C MET A 1 -25.74 10.37 11.48
N ARG A 2 -26.28 9.26 12.00
CA ARG A 2 -25.85 7.89 11.63
C ARG A 2 -25.88 7.57 10.13
N GLN A 3 -26.82 8.15 9.37
CA GLN A 3 -26.97 7.94 7.91
C GLN A 3 -25.96 8.73 7.04
N LEU A 4 -25.20 9.66 7.62
CA LEU A 4 -24.25 10.50 6.87
C LEU A 4 -22.79 10.06 7.03
N VAL A 5 -22.49 9.25 8.05
CA VAL A 5 -21.12 8.80 8.34
C VAL A 5 -20.56 8.01 7.16
N THR A 6 -21.30 7.03 6.67
CA THR A 6 -20.87 6.18 5.55
C THR A 6 -20.63 6.98 4.27
N PRO A 7 -21.59 7.78 3.74
CA PRO A 7 -21.32 8.61 2.56
C PRO A 7 -20.18 9.61 2.76
N THR A 8 -20.06 10.21 3.95
CA THR A 8 -18.98 11.18 4.24
C THR A 8 -17.61 10.51 4.19
N LEU A 9 -17.48 9.33 4.78
CA LEU A 9 -16.22 8.57 4.75
C LEU A 9 -15.87 8.15 3.31
N THR A 10 -16.87 7.68 2.55
CA THR A 10 -16.68 7.31 1.13
C THR A 10 -16.23 8.50 0.29
N ILE A 11 -16.89 9.66 0.41
CA ILE A 11 -16.53 10.87 -0.34
C ILE A 11 -15.15 11.38 0.07
N ALA A 12 -14.83 11.38 1.37
CA ALA A 12 -13.52 11.79 1.87
C ALA A 12 -12.40 10.89 1.34
N LEU A 13 -12.59 9.57 1.39
CA LEU A 13 -11.62 8.59 0.88
C LEU A 13 -11.47 8.70 -0.65
N LEU A 14 -12.57 8.78 -1.39
CA LEU A 14 -12.55 8.92 -2.83
C LEU A 14 -11.84 10.21 -3.25
N GLY A 15 -12.19 11.34 -2.62
CA GLY A 15 -11.56 12.62 -2.90
C GLY A 15 -10.06 12.59 -2.59
N ALA A 16 -9.66 11.97 -1.47
CA ALA A 16 -8.25 11.81 -1.12
C ALA A 16 -7.48 10.98 -2.16
N ILE A 17 -8.05 9.86 -2.61
CA ILE A 17 -7.45 9.02 -3.66
C ILE A 17 -7.33 9.81 -4.96
N GLU A 18 -8.38 10.52 -5.37
CA GLU A 18 -8.38 11.33 -6.60
C GLU A 18 -7.37 12.48 -6.55
N SER A 19 -7.27 13.20 -5.43
CA SER A 19 -6.31 14.30 -5.29
C SER A 19 -4.88 13.79 -5.30
N LEU A 20 -4.59 12.67 -4.61
CA LEU A 20 -3.28 12.04 -4.66
C LEU A 20 -2.94 11.51 -6.05
N LEU A 21 -3.89 10.86 -6.75
CA LEU A 21 -3.69 10.41 -8.12
C LEU A 21 -3.44 11.58 -9.07
N CYS A 22 -4.18 12.68 -8.90
CA CYS A 22 -4.00 13.91 -9.64
C CYS A 22 -2.61 14.53 -9.40
N ALA A 23 -2.17 14.58 -8.14
CA ALA A 23 -0.84 15.09 -7.78
C ALA A 23 0.28 14.20 -8.35
N ARG A 24 0.10 12.87 -8.33
CA ARG A 24 1.04 11.93 -8.96
C ARG A 24 1.14 12.09 -10.47
N VAL A 25 0.02 12.31 -11.16
CA VAL A 25 0.02 12.58 -12.61
C VAL A 25 0.67 13.93 -12.91
N ALA A 26 0.43 14.95 -12.08
CA ALA A 26 1.11 16.22 -12.18
C ALA A 26 2.64 16.04 -12.05
N ASP A 27 3.10 15.36 -11.00
CA ASP A 27 4.52 15.06 -10.74
C ASP A 27 5.24 14.48 -11.96
N GLN A 28 4.57 13.59 -12.69
CA GLN A 28 5.11 12.97 -13.91
C GLN A 28 5.22 13.93 -15.10
N LEU A 29 4.36 14.95 -15.17
CA LEU A 29 4.30 15.90 -16.28
C LEU A 29 5.26 17.08 -16.11
N HIS A 30 5.46 17.56 -14.88
CA HIS A 30 6.27 18.77 -14.63
C HIS A 30 7.73 18.50 -14.28
N GLY A 31 8.11 17.26 -13.94
CA GLY A 31 9.50 16.86 -13.68
C GLY A 31 10.22 17.54 -12.50
N GLY A 32 9.57 18.51 -11.85
CA GLY A 32 10.07 19.26 -10.69
C GLY A 32 9.86 18.55 -9.34
N ARG A 33 9.79 19.35 -8.27
CA ARG A 33 9.61 18.85 -6.90
C ARG A 33 8.32 18.03 -6.79
N ARG A 34 8.46 16.82 -6.24
CA ARG A 34 7.32 15.95 -5.92
C ARG A 34 6.40 16.59 -4.89
N HIS A 35 5.12 16.28 -5.00
CA HIS A 35 4.13 16.67 -4.00
C HIS A 35 4.44 16.01 -2.64
N ASP A 36 4.04 16.67 -1.55
CA ASP A 36 3.95 16.04 -0.23
C ASP A 36 2.51 15.52 -0.06
N PRO A 37 2.29 14.18 0.03
CA PRO A 37 0.96 13.60 0.22
C PRO A 37 0.24 14.14 1.46
N ASN A 38 0.95 14.38 2.56
CA ASN A 38 0.34 14.87 3.79
C ASN A 38 -0.14 16.32 3.62
N GLN A 39 0.67 17.15 2.94
CA GLN A 39 0.31 18.52 2.62
C GLN A 39 -0.95 18.59 1.74
N GLU A 40 -1.03 17.73 0.71
CA GLU A 40 -2.18 17.66 -0.20
C GLU A 40 -3.47 17.27 0.54
N LEU A 41 -3.39 16.23 1.38
CA LEU A 41 -4.53 15.76 2.18
C LEU A 41 -4.97 16.80 3.22
N MET A 42 -4.03 17.49 3.87
CA MET A 42 -4.34 18.57 4.81
C MET A 42 -5.00 19.76 4.11
N ALA A 43 -4.50 20.15 2.93
CA ALA A 43 -5.09 21.23 2.14
C ALA A 43 -6.52 20.89 1.69
N GLN A 44 -6.75 19.67 1.20
CA GLN A 44 -8.07 19.18 0.82
C GLN A 44 -9.02 19.10 2.03
N GLY A 45 -8.53 18.63 3.18
CA GLY A 45 -9.30 18.56 4.42
C GLY A 45 -9.74 19.95 4.89
N LEU A 46 -8.82 20.93 4.87
CA LEU A 46 -9.14 22.31 5.22
C LEU A 46 -10.13 22.94 4.23
N ALA A 47 -9.95 22.71 2.93
CA ALA A 47 -10.88 23.18 1.92
C ALA A 47 -12.29 22.61 2.15
N ASN A 48 -12.41 21.30 2.38
CA ASN A 48 -13.70 20.65 2.63
C ASN A 48 -14.32 20.99 3.99
N ALA A 49 -13.54 21.47 4.95
CA ALA A 49 -14.07 22.02 6.20
C ALA A 49 -14.68 23.42 5.99
N ILE A 50 -14.09 24.26 5.14
CA ILE A 50 -14.52 25.65 4.92
C ILE A 50 -15.68 25.75 3.91
N VAL A 51 -15.61 25.00 2.82
CA VAL A 51 -16.54 25.09 1.67
C VAL A 51 -18.03 24.97 2.05
N PRO A 52 -18.46 24.11 2.99
CA PRO A 52 -19.87 24.02 3.39
C PRO A 52 -20.44 25.31 3.99
N PHE A 53 -19.61 26.13 4.66
CA PHE A 53 -20.07 27.39 5.28
C PHE A 53 -20.49 28.45 4.26
N ILE A 54 -20.08 28.30 2.99
CA ILE A 54 -20.47 29.16 1.88
C ILE A 54 -21.44 28.47 0.91
N GLY A 55 -22.05 27.34 1.32
CA GLY A 55 -22.99 26.58 0.50
C GLY A 55 -22.35 25.77 -0.64
N GLY A 56 -21.03 25.55 -0.59
CA GLY A 56 -20.33 24.77 -1.60
C GLY A 56 -20.43 23.25 -1.38
N MET A 57 -20.13 22.51 -2.44
CA MET A 57 -20.09 21.04 -2.45
C MET A 57 -18.66 20.54 -2.15
N PRO A 58 -18.49 19.29 -1.69
CA PRO A 58 -17.18 18.70 -1.47
C PRO A 58 -16.26 18.88 -2.70
N ALA A 59 -15.03 19.34 -2.45
CA ALA A 59 -14.01 19.60 -3.45
C ALA A 59 -12.95 18.49 -3.46
N THR A 60 -12.53 18.11 -4.66
CA THR A 60 -11.51 17.08 -4.94
C THR A 60 -10.59 17.57 -6.07
N GLY A 61 -9.39 17.00 -6.15
CA GLY A 61 -8.51 17.19 -7.30
C GLY A 61 -9.14 16.67 -8.59
N THR A 62 -8.82 17.29 -9.73
CA THR A 62 -9.36 16.84 -11.04
C THR A 62 -8.23 16.67 -12.04
N ILE A 63 -7.91 15.41 -12.38
CA ILE A 63 -6.81 15.05 -13.29
C ILE A 63 -6.92 15.82 -14.61
N ALA A 64 -8.08 15.81 -15.25
CA ALA A 64 -8.28 16.48 -16.54
C ALA A 64 -7.97 17.99 -16.49
N ARG A 65 -8.38 18.68 -15.41
CA ARG A 65 -8.12 20.11 -15.24
C ARG A 65 -6.63 20.36 -15.02
N THR A 66 -6.00 19.58 -14.16
CA THR A 66 -4.57 19.71 -13.83
C THR A 66 -3.69 19.43 -15.06
N VAL A 67 -3.97 18.34 -15.80
CA VAL A 67 -3.24 18.00 -17.02
C VAL A 67 -3.40 19.09 -18.08
N THR A 68 -4.62 19.60 -18.28
CA THR A 68 -4.86 20.70 -19.23
C THR A 68 -4.13 21.97 -18.79
N ASN A 69 -4.16 22.30 -17.50
CA ASN A 69 -3.48 23.47 -16.97
C ASN A 69 -1.96 23.41 -17.18
N ILE A 70 -1.33 22.25 -16.89
CA ILE A 70 0.10 22.03 -17.11
C ILE A 70 0.45 22.09 -18.60
N ARG A 71 -0.36 21.47 -19.47
CA ARG A 71 -0.15 21.51 -20.93
C ARG A 71 -0.32 22.92 -21.51
N SER A 72 -1.14 23.76 -20.88
CA SER A 72 -1.29 25.19 -21.20
C SER A 72 -0.15 26.06 -20.64
N GLY A 73 0.89 25.46 -20.04
CA GLY A 73 2.08 26.16 -19.57
C GLY A 73 1.98 26.69 -18.13
N ALA A 74 1.03 26.22 -17.31
CA ALA A 74 0.96 26.63 -15.91
C ALA A 74 2.15 26.10 -15.11
N THR A 75 2.85 26.99 -14.40
CA THR A 75 4.05 26.68 -13.62
C THR A 75 3.91 26.92 -12.11
N SER A 76 2.78 27.48 -11.66
CA SER A 76 2.54 27.80 -10.25
C SER A 76 1.06 27.69 -9.86
N GLY A 77 0.80 27.61 -8.55
CA GLY A 77 -0.57 27.60 -7.98
C GLY A 77 -1.39 28.86 -8.28
N VAL A 78 -0.75 29.94 -8.74
CA VAL A 78 -1.42 31.18 -9.17
C VAL A 78 -2.40 30.92 -10.32
N ALA A 79 -2.10 29.96 -11.21
CA ALA A 79 -3.00 29.57 -12.28
C ALA A 79 -4.36 29.07 -11.75
N GLY A 80 -4.35 28.33 -10.63
CA GLY A 80 -5.58 27.87 -9.96
C GLY A 80 -6.40 29.03 -9.38
N VAL A 81 -5.73 30.02 -8.78
CA VAL A 81 -6.36 31.23 -8.24
C VAL A 81 -7.01 32.05 -9.36
N ILE A 82 -6.29 32.27 -10.47
CA ILE A 82 -6.82 32.96 -11.66
C ILE A 82 -8.03 32.19 -12.22
N HIS A 83 -7.94 30.87 -12.32
CA HIS A 83 -9.05 30.04 -12.78
C HIS A 83 -10.30 30.20 -11.89
N ALA A 84 -10.14 30.20 -10.56
CA ALA A 84 -11.24 30.38 -9.62
C ALA A 84 -11.92 31.76 -9.77
N PHE A 85 -11.14 32.85 -9.84
CA PHE A 85 -11.69 34.18 -10.06
C PHE A 85 -12.33 34.35 -11.44
N THR A 86 -11.74 33.75 -12.48
CA THR A 86 -12.31 33.76 -13.83
C THR A 86 -13.66 33.04 -13.85
N LEU A 87 -13.75 31.86 -13.22
CA LEU A 87 -14.99 31.11 -13.11
C LEU A 87 -16.05 31.89 -12.30
N MET A 88 -15.65 32.53 -11.20
CA MET A 88 -16.53 33.40 -10.41
C MET A 88 -17.09 34.55 -11.26
N ALA A 89 -16.23 35.25 -12.02
CA ALA A 89 -16.65 36.34 -12.90
C ALA A 89 -17.61 35.86 -14.00
N ILE A 90 -17.30 34.72 -14.64
CA ILE A 90 -18.17 34.11 -15.65
C ILE A 90 -19.54 33.77 -15.04
N VAL A 91 -19.58 33.14 -13.87
CA VAL A 91 -20.85 32.77 -13.22
C VAL A 91 -21.66 34.02 -12.89
N LEU A 92 -21.05 35.06 -12.31
CA LEU A 92 -21.77 36.29 -11.93
C LEU A 92 -22.27 37.10 -13.14
N LEU A 93 -21.50 37.16 -14.22
CA LEU A 93 -21.83 37.96 -15.41
C LEU A 93 -22.69 37.19 -16.42
N ALA A 94 -22.41 35.90 -16.62
CA ALA A 94 -23.03 35.06 -17.65
C ALA A 94 -24.10 34.08 -17.09
N ALA A 95 -24.41 34.10 -15.79
CA ALA A 95 -25.58 33.40 -15.23
C ALA A 95 -26.87 33.58 -16.05
N PRO A 96 -27.26 34.80 -16.52
CA PRO A 96 -28.47 34.95 -17.32
C PRO A 96 -28.37 34.36 -18.72
N LEU A 97 -27.17 34.03 -19.22
CA LEU A 97 -27.00 33.31 -20.48
C LEU A 97 -27.16 31.81 -20.27
N ALA A 98 -26.74 31.27 -19.11
CA ALA A 98 -26.77 29.85 -18.81
C ALA A 98 -28.18 29.22 -18.91
N ARG A 99 -29.23 29.98 -18.63
CA ARG A 99 -30.64 29.54 -18.80
C ARG A 99 -31.03 29.16 -20.23
N HIS A 100 -30.26 29.59 -21.24
CA HIS A 100 -30.50 29.28 -22.65
C HIS A 100 -29.79 28.01 -23.10
N VAL A 101 -28.94 27.41 -22.26
CA VAL A 101 -28.20 26.19 -22.62
C VAL A 101 -29.17 25.01 -22.64
N PRO A 102 -29.39 24.36 -23.80
CA PRO A 102 -30.29 23.21 -23.88
C PRO A 102 -29.75 22.02 -23.09
N LEU A 103 -30.63 21.30 -22.39
CA LEU A 103 -30.25 20.09 -21.65
C LEU A 103 -29.58 19.03 -22.54
N ALA A 104 -29.93 18.98 -23.83
CA ALA A 104 -29.30 18.09 -24.80
C ALA A 104 -27.80 18.36 -24.98
N VAL A 105 -27.38 19.63 -24.89
CA VAL A 105 -25.95 20.01 -24.97
C VAL A 105 -25.21 19.52 -23.74
N LEU A 106 -25.79 19.72 -22.55
CA LEU A 106 -25.20 19.23 -21.29
C LEU A 106 -25.10 17.71 -21.27
N ALA A 107 -26.14 17.00 -21.71
CA ALA A 107 -26.13 15.54 -21.82
C ALA A 107 -25.05 15.05 -22.80
N GLY A 108 -24.90 15.72 -23.95
CA GLY A 108 -23.85 15.43 -24.92
C GLY A 108 -22.44 15.60 -24.34
N ILE A 109 -22.21 16.69 -23.60
CA ILE A 109 -20.93 16.93 -22.90
C ILE A 109 -20.68 15.83 -21.86
N LEU A 110 -21.68 15.47 -21.04
CA LEU A 110 -21.54 14.43 -20.03
C LEU A 110 -21.25 13.05 -20.62
N LEU A 111 -21.91 12.67 -21.71
CA LEU A 111 -21.64 11.41 -22.42
C LEU A 111 -20.22 11.40 -23.01
N PHE A 112 -19.80 12.51 -23.61
CA PHE A 112 -18.43 12.63 -24.14
C PHE A 112 -17.38 12.52 -23.04
N VAL A 113 -17.57 13.20 -21.91
CA VAL A 113 -16.65 13.13 -20.76
C VAL A 113 -16.62 11.72 -20.19
N ALA A 114 -17.79 11.09 -19.97
CA ALA A 114 -17.89 9.72 -19.47
C ALA A 114 -17.17 8.72 -20.39
N TRP A 115 -17.33 8.88 -21.72
CA TRP A 115 -16.65 8.03 -22.69
C TRP A 115 -15.13 8.18 -22.64
N ASN A 116 -14.62 9.40 -22.46
CA ASN A 116 -13.18 9.64 -22.39
C ASN A 116 -12.56 9.22 -21.06
N MET A 117 -13.32 9.23 -19.95
CA MET A 117 -12.83 8.81 -18.63
C MET A 117 -12.81 7.29 -18.41
N GLY A 118 -13.55 6.50 -19.19
CA GLY A 118 -13.76 5.07 -18.95
C GLY A 118 -12.56 4.13 -19.17
N GLU A 119 -11.38 4.64 -19.54
CA GLU A 119 -10.13 3.87 -19.75
C GLU A 119 -10.34 2.48 -20.43
N TRP A 120 -11.15 2.43 -21.49
CA TRP A 120 -11.63 1.17 -22.11
C TRP A 120 -10.50 0.19 -22.52
N HIS A 121 -9.30 0.70 -22.77
CA HIS A 121 -8.11 -0.09 -23.06
C HIS A 121 -7.70 -1.01 -21.89
N GLU A 122 -7.88 -0.57 -20.64
CA GLU A 122 -7.59 -1.38 -19.45
C GLU A 122 -8.49 -2.61 -19.38
N PHE A 123 -9.78 -2.44 -19.71
CA PHE A 123 -10.72 -3.56 -19.83
C PHE A 123 -10.32 -4.55 -20.93
N ALA A 124 -9.76 -4.08 -22.04
CA ALA A 124 -9.24 -4.96 -23.09
C ALA A 124 -8.00 -5.75 -22.63
N ARG A 125 -7.09 -5.13 -21.87
CA ARG A 125 -5.92 -5.80 -21.29
C ARG A 125 -6.25 -6.72 -20.11
N LEU A 126 -7.48 -6.68 -19.60
CA LEU A 126 -7.89 -7.42 -18.41
C LEU A 126 -7.61 -8.92 -18.50
N ARG A 127 -7.62 -9.51 -19.71
CA ARG A 127 -7.30 -10.93 -19.95
C ARG A 127 -5.86 -11.32 -19.57
N GLN A 128 -4.94 -10.36 -19.48
CA GLN A 128 -3.53 -10.59 -19.15
C GLN A 128 -3.28 -10.67 -17.64
N PHE A 129 -4.23 -10.22 -16.80
CA PHE A 129 -4.08 -10.19 -15.35
C PHE A 129 -4.60 -11.46 -14.66
N SER A 130 -4.13 -11.68 -13.42
CA SER A 130 -4.56 -12.77 -12.53
C SER A 130 -6.09 -12.86 -12.40
N PRO A 131 -6.68 -14.07 -12.33
CA PRO A 131 -8.13 -14.24 -12.19
C PRO A 131 -8.70 -13.51 -10.97
N HIS A 132 -7.94 -13.40 -9.88
CA HIS A 132 -8.35 -12.66 -8.68
C HIS A 132 -8.50 -11.16 -8.94
N TYR A 133 -7.56 -10.57 -9.68
CA TYR A 133 -7.60 -9.16 -10.05
C TYR A 133 -8.79 -8.87 -10.98
N ARG A 134 -9.02 -9.77 -11.94
CA ARG A 134 -10.14 -9.67 -12.88
C ARG A 134 -11.49 -9.72 -12.16
N LEU A 135 -11.65 -10.65 -11.22
CA LEU A 135 -12.86 -10.80 -10.43
C LEU A 135 -13.13 -9.53 -9.60
N MET A 136 -12.10 -8.99 -8.93
CA MET A 136 -12.22 -7.78 -8.13
C MET A 136 -12.68 -6.58 -8.96
N LEU A 137 -12.03 -6.34 -10.11
CA LEU A 137 -12.36 -5.19 -10.98
C LEU A 137 -13.78 -5.32 -11.56
N LEU A 138 -14.13 -6.47 -12.12
CA LEU A 138 -15.45 -6.68 -12.74
C LEU A 138 -16.58 -6.67 -11.71
N SER A 139 -16.34 -7.23 -10.53
CA SER A 139 -17.31 -7.19 -9.43
C SER A 139 -17.55 -5.76 -8.97
N THR A 140 -16.49 -4.98 -8.73
CA THR A 140 -16.62 -3.59 -8.28
C THR A 140 -17.31 -2.72 -9.33
N PHE A 141 -16.97 -2.90 -10.62
CA PHE A 141 -17.64 -2.22 -11.72
C PHE A 141 -19.13 -2.57 -11.80
N ALA A 142 -19.48 -3.86 -11.77
CA ALA A 142 -20.87 -4.31 -11.85
C ALA A 142 -21.69 -3.79 -10.67
N VAL A 143 -21.15 -3.83 -9.45
CA VAL A 143 -21.81 -3.30 -8.25
C VAL A 143 -22.01 -1.79 -8.35
N THR A 144 -21.04 -1.04 -8.86
CA THR A 144 -21.16 0.41 -9.07
C THR A 144 -22.30 0.75 -10.04
N VAL A 145 -22.46 -0.03 -11.11
CA VAL A 145 -23.49 0.19 -12.14
C VAL A 145 -24.88 -0.24 -11.67
N ILE A 146 -24.99 -1.33 -10.92
CA ILE A 146 -26.29 -1.91 -10.51
C ILE A 146 -26.83 -1.24 -9.23
N PHE A 147 -25.96 -0.90 -8.28
CA PHE A 147 -26.33 -0.32 -7.00
C PHE A 147 -25.94 1.16 -6.94
N ASP A 148 -24.76 1.45 -6.41
CA ASP A 148 -24.17 2.78 -6.36
C ASP A 148 -22.68 2.69 -5.99
N LEU A 149 -22.01 3.83 -6.03
CA LEU A 149 -20.59 3.97 -5.69
C LEU A 149 -20.28 3.63 -4.23
N THR A 150 -21.19 3.93 -3.29
CA THR A 150 -20.98 3.71 -1.86
C THR A 150 -20.87 2.23 -1.57
N VAL A 151 -21.85 1.44 -2.03
CA VAL A 151 -21.86 -0.02 -1.86
C VAL A 151 -20.67 -0.66 -2.57
N ALA A 152 -20.30 -0.16 -3.76
CA ALA A 152 -19.17 -0.68 -4.51
C ALA A 152 -17.83 -0.49 -3.78
N VAL A 153 -17.60 0.69 -3.18
CA VAL A 153 -16.38 0.97 -2.42
C VAL A 153 -16.29 0.08 -1.17
N GLU A 154 -17.38 -0.07 -0.43
CA GLU A 154 -17.41 -0.94 0.75
C GLU A 154 -17.07 -2.39 0.40
N LEU A 155 -17.75 -2.95 -0.60
CA LEU A 155 -17.52 -4.32 -1.04
C LEU A 155 -16.11 -4.50 -1.62
N GLY A 156 -15.65 -3.54 -2.41
CA GLY A 156 -14.31 -3.53 -3.00
C GLY A 156 -13.22 -3.55 -1.93
N LEU A 157 -13.37 -2.76 -0.86
CA LEU A 157 -12.45 -2.73 0.26
C LEU A 157 -12.42 -4.07 1.02
N VAL A 158 -13.60 -4.62 1.34
CA VAL A 158 -13.69 -5.94 2.01
C VAL A 158 -13.02 -7.02 1.16
N LEU A 159 -13.32 -7.05 -0.14
CA LEU A 159 -12.75 -8.03 -1.06
C LEU A 159 -11.23 -7.85 -1.21
N ALA A 160 -10.74 -6.61 -1.25
CA ALA A 160 -9.32 -6.29 -1.30
C ALA A 160 -8.59 -6.77 -0.04
N VAL A 161 -9.15 -6.54 1.15
CA VAL A 161 -8.59 -7.04 2.42
C VAL A 161 -8.57 -8.56 2.45
N VAL A 162 -9.67 -9.23 2.07
CA VAL A 162 -9.73 -10.70 2.03
C VAL A 162 -8.70 -11.27 1.06
N LEU A 163 -8.57 -10.70 -0.14
CA LEU A 163 -7.58 -11.16 -1.12
C LEU A 163 -6.14 -10.86 -0.69
N PHE A 164 -5.90 -9.72 -0.03
CA PHE A 164 -4.61 -9.38 0.55
C PHE A 164 -4.21 -10.42 1.62
N VAL A 165 -5.11 -10.72 2.57
CA VAL A 165 -4.88 -11.74 3.60
C VAL A 165 -4.60 -13.09 2.95
N ARG A 166 -5.44 -13.54 2.01
CA ARG A 166 -5.24 -14.82 1.31
C ARG A 166 -3.89 -14.87 0.58
N ARG A 167 -3.50 -13.79 -0.08
CA ARG A 167 -2.21 -13.69 -0.78
C ARG A 167 -1.06 -13.74 0.21
N GLN A 168 -1.10 -12.96 1.29
CA GLN A 168 -0.04 -12.93 2.29
C GLN A 168 0.08 -14.28 3.01
N SER A 169 -1.04 -14.91 3.36
CA SER A 169 -1.08 -16.27 3.92
C SER A 169 -0.45 -17.30 3.00
N SER A 170 -0.60 -17.15 1.68
CA SER A 170 -0.03 -18.09 0.71
C SER A 170 1.48 -17.97 0.55
N LEU A 171 2.08 -16.85 0.97
CA LEU A 171 3.53 -16.64 0.91
C LEU A 171 4.26 -17.36 2.05
N PHE A 172 3.57 -17.60 3.17
CA PHE A 172 4.14 -18.41 4.23
C PHE A 172 4.10 -19.89 3.87
N ARG A 173 5.26 -20.54 3.98
CA ARG A 173 5.40 -21.97 3.80
C ARG A 173 6.47 -22.50 4.75
N VAL A 174 6.25 -23.73 5.19
CA VAL A 174 7.24 -24.54 5.89
C VAL A 174 7.74 -25.59 4.93
N ASP A 175 9.05 -25.69 4.79
CA ASP A 175 9.70 -26.73 4.00
C ASP A 175 10.48 -27.65 4.94
N VAL A 176 9.89 -28.80 5.28
CA VAL A 176 10.51 -29.83 6.12
C VAL A 176 11.54 -30.57 5.28
N ARG A 177 12.82 -30.28 5.51
CA ARG A 177 13.95 -30.82 4.75
C ARG A 177 14.32 -32.23 5.18
N ARG A 178 14.21 -32.49 6.47
CA ARG A 178 14.55 -33.77 7.09
C ARG A 178 13.60 -34.03 8.24
N ALA A 179 13.06 -35.22 8.31
CA ALA A 179 12.28 -35.70 9.43
C ALA A 179 12.63 -37.17 9.65
N ASP A 180 13.45 -37.43 10.65
CA ASP A 180 13.76 -38.77 11.14
C ASP A 180 13.43 -38.87 12.64
N ASP A 181 13.64 -40.05 13.22
CA ASP A 181 13.26 -40.34 14.60
C ASP A 181 13.99 -39.47 15.65
N GLN A 182 15.12 -38.88 15.27
CA GLN A 182 15.98 -38.10 16.18
C GLN A 182 16.06 -36.62 15.82
N ARG A 183 15.72 -36.23 14.58
CA ARG A 183 15.91 -34.87 14.10
C ARG A 183 14.86 -34.45 13.07
N VAL A 184 14.31 -33.26 13.28
CA VAL A 184 13.42 -32.56 12.35
C VAL A 184 14.07 -31.24 11.95
N GLU A 185 14.26 -31.01 10.65
CA GLU A 185 14.80 -29.78 10.09
C GLU A 185 13.77 -29.13 9.18
N ALA A 186 13.46 -27.86 9.41
CA ALA A 186 12.51 -27.12 8.60
C ALA A 186 12.97 -25.70 8.29
N ARG A 187 12.67 -25.24 7.08
CA ARG A 187 12.87 -23.85 6.66
C ARG A 187 11.55 -23.08 6.68
N LEU A 188 11.57 -21.91 7.30
CA LEU A 188 10.43 -20.99 7.38
C LEU A 188 10.60 -19.88 6.35
N TYR A 189 9.59 -19.66 5.52
CA TYR A 189 9.57 -18.61 4.49
C TYR A 189 8.40 -17.66 4.72
N GLY A 190 8.59 -16.37 4.44
CA GLY A 190 7.52 -15.38 4.39
C GLY A 190 7.16 -14.79 5.75
N SER A 191 5.86 -14.64 6.01
CA SER A 191 5.33 -14.03 7.24
C SER A 191 4.49 -15.05 8.01
N LEU A 192 4.89 -15.41 9.23
CA LEU A 192 4.08 -16.26 10.10
C LEU A 192 3.13 -15.37 10.91
N PHE A 193 1.88 -15.33 10.50
CA PHE A 193 0.82 -14.56 11.15
C PHE A 193 -0.45 -15.40 11.34
N PHE A 194 -1.48 -14.89 12.02
CA PHE A 194 -2.75 -15.61 12.27
C PHE A 194 -3.29 -16.36 11.04
N GLY A 195 -3.26 -15.73 9.86
CA GLY A 195 -3.77 -16.32 8.62
C GLY A 195 -2.90 -17.42 8.00
N ALA A 196 -1.72 -17.69 8.56
CA ALA A 196 -0.74 -18.65 8.05
C ALA A 196 -0.42 -19.79 9.04
N VAL A 197 -0.95 -19.74 10.26
CA VAL A 197 -0.67 -20.73 11.33
C VAL A 197 -0.95 -22.16 10.90
N THR A 198 -2.02 -22.40 10.12
CA THR A 198 -2.37 -23.75 9.60
C THR A 198 -1.30 -24.36 8.67
N LYS A 199 -0.32 -23.58 8.23
CA LYS A 199 0.82 -24.10 7.46
C LYS A 199 1.90 -24.73 8.35
N LEU A 200 1.81 -24.53 9.67
CA LEU A 200 2.68 -25.20 10.64
C LEU A 200 2.26 -26.65 10.91
N ASP A 201 1.04 -27.06 10.52
CA ASP A 201 0.52 -28.41 10.77
C ASP A 201 1.48 -29.49 10.27
N ALA A 202 2.08 -29.31 9.09
CA ALA A 202 3.06 -30.25 8.53
C ALA A 202 4.34 -30.36 9.38
N LEU A 203 4.76 -29.28 10.04
CA LEU A 203 5.88 -29.27 10.97
C LEU A 203 5.50 -29.97 12.28
N GLN A 204 4.33 -29.64 12.82
CA GLN A 204 3.80 -30.25 14.04
C GLN A 204 3.67 -31.76 13.86
N GLU A 205 3.07 -32.22 12.76
CA GLU A 205 2.98 -33.65 12.47
C GLU A 205 4.35 -34.33 12.33
N ALA A 206 5.33 -33.65 11.74
CA ALA A 206 6.69 -34.18 11.61
C ALA A 206 7.36 -34.34 12.98
N VAL A 207 7.16 -33.38 13.88
CA VAL A 207 7.62 -33.43 15.27
C VAL A 207 6.89 -34.52 16.06
N GLU A 208 5.57 -34.66 15.87
CA GLU A 208 4.76 -35.64 16.58
C GLU A 208 5.09 -37.08 16.18
N ARG A 209 5.48 -37.29 14.92
CA ARG A 209 5.91 -38.59 14.39
C ARG A 209 7.33 -38.98 14.80
N ALA A 210 8.17 -38.03 15.20
CA ALA A 210 9.52 -38.31 15.65
C ALA A 210 9.54 -38.95 17.06
N GLY A 211 10.61 -39.68 17.36
CA GLY A 211 10.83 -40.30 18.65
C GLY A 211 11.02 -39.29 19.80
N PRO A 212 10.96 -39.76 21.06
CA PRO A 212 11.28 -38.93 22.22
C PRO A 212 12.73 -38.43 22.14
N GLY A 213 12.96 -37.18 22.58
CA GLY A 213 14.29 -36.55 22.50
C GLY A 213 14.64 -35.93 21.14
N VAL A 214 13.66 -35.70 20.25
CA VAL A 214 13.89 -35.11 18.92
C VAL A 214 14.58 -33.75 18.98
N ALA A 215 15.57 -33.53 18.11
CA ALA A 215 16.18 -32.23 17.86
C ALA A 215 15.44 -31.51 16.72
N LEU A 216 14.71 -30.44 17.04
CA LEU A 216 14.06 -29.56 16.07
C LEU A 216 14.98 -28.40 15.68
N VAL A 217 15.30 -28.27 14.40
CA VAL A 217 16.12 -27.18 13.86
C VAL A 217 15.28 -26.38 12.87
N LEU A 218 15.07 -25.10 13.16
CA LEU A 218 14.33 -24.17 12.33
C LEU A 218 15.28 -23.16 11.68
N ASP A 219 15.29 -23.11 10.37
CA ASP A 219 15.98 -22.08 9.59
C ASP A 219 14.97 -20.95 9.31
N ALA A 220 15.20 -19.80 9.93
CA ALA A 220 14.35 -18.62 9.88
C ALA A 220 14.93 -17.51 8.97
N HIS A 221 15.95 -17.82 8.15
CA HIS A 221 16.60 -16.85 7.26
C HIS A 221 15.61 -16.11 6.34
N HIS A 222 14.54 -16.79 5.94
CA HIS A 222 13.49 -16.23 5.08
C HIS A 222 12.20 -15.87 5.83
N LEU A 223 12.19 -15.94 7.16
CA LEU A 223 11.06 -15.52 8.00
C LEU A 223 11.17 -14.01 8.25
N GLN A 224 10.42 -13.23 7.48
CA GLN A 224 10.49 -11.76 7.53
C GLN A 224 9.66 -11.15 8.65
N LEU A 225 8.52 -11.77 8.97
CA LEU A 225 7.58 -11.24 9.94
C LEU A 225 7.00 -12.38 10.78
N LEU A 226 6.89 -12.13 12.07
CA LEU A 226 6.17 -12.96 13.04
C LEU A 226 5.12 -12.07 13.72
N ASP A 227 3.86 -12.51 13.84
CA ASP A 227 2.88 -11.84 14.71
C ASP A 227 2.73 -12.59 16.05
N THR A 228 1.91 -12.07 16.96
CA THR A 228 1.68 -12.70 18.27
C THR A 228 1.02 -14.06 18.15
N THR A 229 0.07 -14.25 17.23
CA THR A 229 -0.60 -15.54 17.06
C THR A 229 0.34 -16.59 16.45
N GLY A 230 1.16 -16.17 15.49
CA GLY A 230 2.21 -16.98 14.89
C GLY A 230 3.27 -17.39 15.90
N LEU A 231 3.63 -16.47 16.80
CA LEU A 231 4.47 -16.75 17.96
C LEU A 231 3.82 -17.80 18.87
N ASP A 232 2.56 -17.63 19.28
CA ASP A 232 1.86 -18.58 20.15
C ASP A 232 1.80 -19.98 19.53
N ALA A 233 1.52 -20.06 18.23
CA ALA A 233 1.52 -21.33 17.50
C ALA A 233 2.91 -21.98 17.45
N LEU A 234 3.96 -21.19 17.24
CA LEU A 234 5.35 -21.68 17.25
C LEU A 234 5.76 -22.13 18.66
N SER A 235 5.39 -21.37 19.70
CA SER A 235 5.61 -21.71 21.10
C SER A 235 4.96 -23.05 21.45
N GLY A 236 3.72 -23.30 21.00
CA GLY A 236 3.05 -24.59 21.21
C GLY A 236 3.83 -25.77 20.62
N ILE A 237 4.43 -25.62 19.44
CA ILE A 237 5.29 -26.67 18.85
C ILE A 237 6.57 -26.86 19.68
N ILE A 238 7.18 -25.77 20.13
CA ILE A 238 8.39 -25.81 20.98
C ILE A 238 8.11 -26.53 22.30
N GLU A 239 7.00 -26.21 22.95
CA GLU A 239 6.56 -26.86 24.19
C GLU A 239 6.35 -28.36 24.00
N VAL A 240 5.74 -28.78 22.89
CA VAL A 240 5.57 -30.21 22.55
C VAL A 240 6.92 -30.93 22.42
N VAL A 241 7.90 -30.31 21.75
CA VAL A 241 9.26 -30.88 21.63
C VAL A 241 9.90 -31.02 23.01
N GLN A 242 9.82 -29.99 23.85
CA GLN A 242 10.45 -29.98 25.18
C GLN A 242 9.80 -30.97 26.15
N GLN A 243 8.46 -31.08 26.15
CA GLN A 243 7.73 -32.07 26.97
C GLN A 243 8.12 -33.51 26.62
N ARG A 244 8.54 -33.75 25.36
CA ARG A 244 9.07 -35.03 24.89
C ARG A 244 10.59 -35.18 25.12
N GLY A 245 11.22 -34.26 25.86
CA GLY A 245 12.64 -34.26 26.17
C GLY A 245 13.57 -33.85 25.01
N GLY A 246 13.00 -33.28 23.95
CA GLY A 246 13.74 -32.81 22.78
C GLY A 246 14.37 -31.43 22.96
N GLN A 247 15.09 -30.98 21.94
CA GLN A 247 15.76 -29.67 21.91
C GLN A 247 15.33 -28.87 20.68
N VAL A 248 15.25 -27.54 20.80
CA VAL A 248 14.88 -26.66 19.68
C VAL A 248 15.96 -25.63 19.42
N ALA A 249 16.41 -25.53 18.17
CA ALA A 249 17.32 -24.50 17.69
C ALA A 249 16.67 -23.67 16.57
N ILE A 250 16.88 -22.34 16.57
CA ILE A 250 16.38 -21.43 15.52
C ILE A 250 17.53 -20.61 14.94
N HIS A 251 17.74 -20.68 13.63
CA HIS A 251 18.82 -19.99 12.95
C HIS A 251 18.37 -18.78 12.11
N ASP A 252 19.26 -17.79 11.99
CA ASP A 252 19.12 -16.64 11.07
C ASP A 252 17.85 -15.80 11.25
N LEU A 253 17.51 -15.46 12.50
CA LEU A 253 16.36 -14.60 12.78
C LEU A 253 16.59 -13.15 12.32
N HIS A 254 15.60 -12.57 11.63
CA HIS A 254 15.51 -11.14 11.36
C HIS A 254 15.20 -10.33 12.64
N ALA A 255 15.47 -9.02 12.61
CA ALA A 255 15.27 -8.13 13.76
C ALA A 255 13.84 -8.16 14.31
N GLN A 256 12.82 -8.20 13.44
CA GLN A 256 11.42 -8.18 13.86
C GLN A 256 11.02 -9.49 14.60
N PRO A 257 11.21 -10.70 14.04
CA PRO A 257 10.92 -11.94 14.77
C PRO A 257 11.75 -12.09 16.05
N LEU A 258 13.03 -11.73 16.02
CA LEU A 258 13.90 -11.78 17.19
C LEU A 258 13.38 -10.90 18.32
N SER A 259 12.93 -9.68 18.01
CA SER A 259 12.38 -8.75 19.00
C SER A 259 11.13 -9.30 19.69
N LEU A 260 10.30 -10.06 18.98
CA LEU A 260 9.10 -10.67 19.53
C LEU A 260 9.43 -11.89 20.39
N LEU A 261 10.27 -12.80 19.88
CA LEU A 261 10.75 -13.96 20.63
C LEU A 261 11.42 -13.56 21.94
N ARG A 262 12.22 -12.48 21.93
CA ARG A 262 12.88 -11.94 23.13
C ARG A 262 11.87 -11.39 24.14
N ARG A 263 10.91 -10.58 23.69
CA ARG A 263 9.87 -10.00 24.57
C ARG A 263 8.96 -11.06 25.20
N ALA A 264 8.76 -12.17 24.51
CA ALA A 264 7.96 -13.29 24.99
C ALA A 264 8.73 -14.29 25.86
N GLY A 265 10.04 -14.10 26.08
CA GLY A 265 10.87 -15.04 26.84
C GLY A 265 11.12 -16.38 26.14
N LEU A 266 10.75 -16.51 24.86
CA LEU A 266 10.87 -17.79 24.15
C LEU A 266 12.33 -18.13 23.82
N LEU A 267 13.22 -17.14 23.74
CA LEU A 267 14.65 -17.37 23.50
C LEU A 267 15.31 -18.20 24.60
N GLU A 268 14.83 -18.12 25.84
CA GLU A 268 15.35 -18.90 26.97
C GLU A 268 15.01 -20.40 26.88
N HIS A 269 13.98 -20.71 26.09
CA HIS A 269 13.50 -22.07 25.85
C HIS A 269 14.24 -22.75 24.68
N LEU A 270 15.06 -22.01 23.93
CA LEU A 270 15.81 -22.56 22.78
C LEU A 270 17.18 -23.09 23.24
N SER A 271 17.58 -24.26 22.72
CA SER A 271 18.92 -24.81 22.98
C SER A 271 20.02 -24.02 22.26
N ALA A 272 19.70 -23.42 21.11
CA ALA A 272 20.56 -22.51 20.39
C ALA A 272 19.73 -21.55 19.52
N TRP A 273 20.19 -20.31 19.35
CA TRP A 273 19.64 -19.42 18.35
C TRP A 273 20.71 -18.51 17.74
N THR A 274 20.45 -18.05 16.51
CA THR A 274 21.31 -17.07 15.82
C THR A 274 20.44 -15.99 15.18
N ALA A 275 20.97 -14.77 15.14
CA ALA A 275 20.34 -13.63 14.46
C ALA A 275 21.13 -13.31 13.19
N LEU A 276 20.46 -12.77 12.19
CA LEU A 276 21.14 -12.19 11.05
C LEU A 276 21.95 -10.96 11.51
N PRO A 277 23.15 -10.74 10.95
CA PRO A 277 23.85 -9.48 11.15
C PRO A 277 22.92 -8.35 10.70
N GLU A 278 22.71 -7.36 11.57
CA GLU A 278 22.02 -6.13 11.18
C GLU A 278 22.77 -5.58 9.97
N ALA A 279 22.08 -5.42 8.85
CA ALA A 279 22.64 -4.68 7.74
C ALA A 279 22.81 -3.24 8.26
N ASP A 280 24.05 -2.80 8.44
CA ASP A 280 24.37 -1.41 8.79
C ASP A 280 23.53 -0.48 7.92
N GLU A 281 22.58 0.21 8.55
CA GLU A 281 21.82 1.32 7.97
C GLU A 281 22.69 2.61 7.95
N ASP A 282 24.02 2.47 7.81
CA ASP A 282 24.99 3.58 7.78
C ASP A 282 25.64 3.71 6.38
N LEU A 283 24.80 3.84 5.37
CA LEU A 283 25.21 4.29 4.02
C LEU A 283 24.60 5.65 3.62
N SER A 284 24.41 6.57 4.58
CA SER A 284 24.02 7.95 4.24
C SER A 284 24.82 9.09 4.89
N GLU A 285 25.99 8.83 5.49
CA GLU A 285 26.82 9.91 6.07
C GLU A 285 28.31 9.88 5.64
N ALA A 286 28.61 9.27 4.49
CA ALA A 286 29.97 9.19 3.94
C ALA A 286 30.16 9.86 2.55
N ASP A 287 29.40 10.92 2.23
CA ASP A 287 29.62 11.72 1.01
C ASP A 287 29.55 13.24 1.22
N ALA A 288 29.82 13.71 2.44
CA ALA A 288 29.83 15.14 2.77
C ALA A 288 31.13 15.62 3.45
N THR A 289 32.30 15.07 3.09
CA THR A 289 33.60 15.66 3.49
C THR A 289 34.76 15.20 2.59
N THR A 290 34.74 15.61 1.32
CA THR A 290 35.92 15.80 0.44
C THR A 290 35.38 16.48 -0.82
N ASP A 291 35.62 17.74 -1.13
CA ASP A 291 36.88 18.35 -1.56
C ASP A 291 36.61 19.88 -1.57
N GLY A 292 37.38 20.74 -0.90
CA GLY A 292 38.79 20.95 -1.20
C GLY A 292 38.89 21.84 -2.43
N ALA A 293 39.08 23.14 -2.20
CA ALA A 293 39.16 24.17 -3.23
C ALA A 293 40.23 23.86 -4.30
N VAL A 294 39.86 23.92 -5.58
CA VAL A 294 40.82 24.03 -6.69
C VAL A 294 40.49 25.26 -7.53
N SER A 295 41.32 26.28 -7.31
CA SER A 295 41.46 27.52 -8.07
C SER A 295 41.99 27.25 -9.47
N TRP A 296 41.26 27.67 -10.51
CA TRP A 296 41.76 27.72 -11.88
C TRP A 296 42.31 29.12 -12.18
N SER A 297 43.63 29.27 -12.08
CA SER A 297 44.37 30.36 -12.72
C SER A 297 45.54 29.78 -13.52
N ASP A 298 45.75 30.40 -14.68
CA ASP A 298 46.91 30.33 -15.58
C ASP A 298 46.88 29.30 -16.72
N ALA A 299 46.57 29.85 -17.91
CA ALA A 299 46.96 29.34 -19.21
C ALA A 299 48.50 29.37 -19.38
N PRO A 300 49.04 28.69 -20.42
CA PRO A 300 49.56 29.51 -21.51
C PRO A 300 49.33 28.98 -22.93
N THR A 301 49.51 29.95 -23.82
CA THR A 301 49.49 30.04 -25.27
C THR A 301 50.39 29.10 -26.07
N GLY A 302 49.83 28.52 -27.14
CA GLY A 302 50.41 28.36 -28.48
C GLY A 302 51.38 27.20 -28.73
N PRO A 303 51.82 26.98 -29.99
CA PRO A 303 51.37 27.60 -31.25
C PRO A 303 50.20 26.89 -31.95
#